data_AF-A0AAV4S2T4-F1
#
_entry.id   AF-A0AAV4S2T4-F1
#
_cell.length_a   1.000
_cell.length_b   1.000
_cell.length_c   1.000
_cell.angle_alpha   90.00
_cell.angle_beta   90.00
_cell.angle_gamma   90.00
#
_symmetry.space_group_name_H-M   'P 1'
#
loop_
_entity.id
_entity.type
_entity.pdbx_description
1 polymer ?
#
loop_
_entity_poly.entity_id
_entity_poly.type
_entity_poly.pdbx_seq_one_letter_code
_entity_poly.pdbx_strand_id
1 'polypeptide(L)'
;MFTRRNIGQIFEKKIMNLFFYITELTHFIVVLKFADLFLFTLLVFIAISIKSHVVPSSYICRSTVANMKTTFCLLVGLVLVVSTLALDCPVCFKFKCKDPGPCHLGQTTDVCGCCTVCYKGIGEECGGPWNVFGVCANHLSCIRLPEPEEEDPVHDFNTSGRCFALP
;
A
#
# COMPACT_ATOMS: atom_id res chain seq x y z
N MET A 1 -19.10 -16.15 -40.48
CA MET A 1 -17.73 -15.70 -40.12
C MET A 1 -17.62 -15.70 -38.59
N PHE A 2 -17.27 -16.84 -38.00
CA PHE A 2 -17.16 -17.06 -36.55
C PHE A 2 -15.80 -16.53 -36.07
N THR A 3 -15.73 -15.30 -35.58
CA THR A 3 -14.48 -14.71 -35.10
C THR A 3 -14.27 -14.99 -33.61
N ARG A 4 -13.41 -16.00 -33.34
CA ARG A 4 -12.34 -16.15 -32.32
C ARG A 4 -12.11 -15.14 -31.16
N ARG A 5 -12.94 -14.12 -30.89
CA ARG A 5 -12.69 -13.09 -29.85
C ARG A 5 -13.38 -13.34 -28.51
N ASN A 6 -14.42 -14.19 -28.44
CA ASN A 6 -15.19 -14.38 -27.21
C ASN A 6 -14.63 -15.42 -26.22
N ILE A 7 -13.68 -16.27 -26.63
CA ILE A 7 -13.12 -17.31 -25.75
C ILE A 7 -11.97 -16.76 -24.88
N GLY A 8 -11.17 -15.81 -25.38
CA GLY A 8 -10.06 -15.21 -24.62
C GLY A 8 -10.52 -14.36 -23.44
N GLN A 9 -11.60 -13.58 -23.60
CA GLN A 9 -12.13 -12.68 -22.56
C GLN A 9 -12.76 -13.43 -21.36
N ILE A 10 -13.30 -14.64 -21.60
CA ILE A 10 -13.85 -15.50 -20.53
C ILE A 10 -12.73 -16.25 -19.81
N PHE A 11 -11.67 -16.64 -20.54
CA PHE A 11 -10.51 -17.33 -19.99
C PHE A 11 -9.71 -16.41 -19.06
N GLU A 12 -9.52 -15.13 -19.42
CA GLU A 12 -8.83 -14.16 -18.56
C GLU A 12 -9.60 -13.81 -17.29
N LYS A 13 -10.93 -13.67 -17.34
CA LYS A 13 -11.74 -13.46 -16.12
C LYS A 13 -11.63 -14.61 -15.13
N LYS A 14 -11.58 -15.86 -15.62
CA LYS A 14 -11.38 -17.03 -14.75
C LYS A 14 -9.96 -17.09 -14.18
N ILE A 15 -8.95 -16.75 -14.96
CA ILE A 15 -7.55 -16.69 -14.48
C ILE A 15 -7.36 -15.60 -13.43
N MET A 16 -7.97 -14.43 -13.61
CA MET A 16 -7.87 -13.32 -12.66
C MET A 16 -8.61 -13.59 -11.35
N ASN A 17 -9.79 -14.23 -11.40
CA ASN A 17 -10.47 -14.70 -10.19
C ASN A 17 -9.69 -15.82 -9.49
N LEU A 18 -9.03 -16.70 -10.25
CA LEU A 18 -8.15 -17.73 -9.70
C LEU A 18 -6.91 -17.09 -9.06
N PHE A 19 -6.33 -16.05 -9.67
CA PHE A 19 -5.18 -15.34 -9.12
C PHE A 19 -5.53 -14.59 -7.83
N PHE A 20 -6.68 -13.90 -7.81
CA PHE A 20 -7.19 -13.25 -6.59
C PHE A 20 -7.47 -14.27 -5.47
N TYR A 21 -8.08 -15.41 -5.82
CA TYR A 21 -8.30 -16.52 -4.89
C TYR A 21 -6.97 -17.11 -4.39
N ILE A 22 -5.96 -17.23 -5.26
CA ILE A 22 -4.62 -17.68 -4.87
C ILE A 22 -3.95 -16.66 -3.95
N THR A 23 -4.04 -15.34 -4.19
CA THR A 23 -3.48 -14.34 -3.26
C THR A 23 -4.16 -14.37 -1.90
N GLU A 24 -5.48 -14.45 -1.86
CA GLU A 24 -6.24 -14.60 -0.60
C GLU A 24 -5.91 -15.92 0.11
N LEU A 25 -5.77 -17.03 -0.63
CA LEU A 25 -5.30 -18.29 -0.07
C LEU A 25 -3.86 -18.22 0.41
N THR A 26 -2.98 -17.50 -0.28
CA THR A 26 -1.59 -17.35 0.18
C THR A 26 -1.54 -16.53 1.46
N HIS A 27 -2.33 -15.47 1.59
CA HIS A 27 -2.48 -14.76 2.86
C HIS A 27 -3.06 -15.66 3.94
N PHE A 28 -4.09 -16.44 3.65
CA PHE A 28 -4.70 -17.37 4.60
C PHE A 28 -3.74 -18.49 5.02
N ILE A 29 -2.96 -19.05 4.09
CA ILE A 29 -1.93 -20.07 4.35
C ILE A 29 -0.77 -19.46 5.15
N VAL A 30 -0.37 -18.22 4.88
CA VAL A 30 0.65 -17.50 5.67
C VAL A 30 0.14 -17.29 7.10
N VAL A 31 -1.12 -16.89 7.27
CA VAL A 31 -1.76 -16.74 8.58
C VAL A 31 -1.91 -18.07 9.32
N LEU A 32 -2.31 -19.14 8.64
CA LEU A 32 -2.39 -20.50 9.21
C LEU A 32 -1.00 -21.03 9.60
N LYS A 33 0.02 -20.83 8.76
CA LYS A 33 1.41 -21.17 9.11
C LYS A 33 1.92 -20.33 10.28
N PHE A 34 1.48 -19.08 10.40
CA PHE A 34 1.78 -18.24 11.56
C PHE A 34 1.07 -18.75 12.82
N ALA A 35 -0.18 -19.21 12.70
CA ALA A 35 -0.93 -19.82 13.78
C ALA A 35 -0.32 -21.16 14.22
N ASP A 36 0.15 -21.98 13.28
CA ASP A 36 0.86 -23.24 13.56
C ASP A 36 2.22 -22.96 14.20
N LEU A 37 2.95 -21.95 13.75
CA LEU A 37 4.21 -21.53 14.37
C LEU A 37 3.97 -20.95 15.77
N PHE A 38 2.87 -20.22 15.97
CA PHE A 38 2.45 -19.71 17.26
C PHE A 38 2.01 -20.83 18.21
N LEU A 39 1.28 -21.83 17.71
CA LEU A 39 0.91 -23.01 18.48
C LEU A 39 2.13 -23.88 18.79
N PHE A 40 3.05 -24.04 17.84
CA PHE A 40 4.28 -24.79 18.05
C PHE A 40 5.19 -24.09 19.08
N THR A 41 5.32 -22.77 18.99
CA THR A 41 6.03 -21.99 20.02
C THR A 41 5.32 -22.09 21.36
N LEU A 42 3.99 -21.96 21.43
CA LEU A 42 3.21 -22.14 22.66
C LEU A 42 3.38 -23.56 23.24
N LEU A 43 3.36 -24.60 22.41
CA LEU A 43 3.58 -25.99 22.83
C LEU A 43 5.01 -26.24 23.29
N VAL A 44 6.01 -25.63 22.64
CA VAL A 44 7.40 -25.66 23.09
C VAL A 44 7.54 -24.92 24.43
N PHE A 45 6.88 -23.78 24.60
CA PHE A 45 6.83 -23.05 25.87
C PHE A 45 6.15 -23.88 26.97
N ILE A 46 5.01 -24.52 26.69
CA ILE A 46 4.30 -25.40 27.61
C ILE A 46 5.16 -26.63 27.93
N ALA A 47 5.80 -27.26 26.95
CA ALA A 47 6.67 -28.41 27.14
C ALA A 47 7.92 -28.05 27.97
N ILE A 48 8.51 -26.88 27.74
CA ILE A 48 9.60 -26.33 28.56
C ILE A 48 9.08 -26.07 29.99
N SER A 49 7.87 -25.50 30.13
CA SER A 49 7.24 -25.20 31.43
C SER A 49 6.90 -26.46 32.23
N ILE A 50 6.47 -27.53 31.57
CA ILE A 50 6.23 -28.85 32.18
C ILE A 50 7.58 -29.49 32.57
N LYS A 51 8.64 -29.31 31.75
CA LYS A 51 9.98 -29.85 32.02
C LYS A 51 10.71 -29.10 33.15
N SER A 52 10.35 -27.85 33.45
CA SER A 52 10.86 -27.09 34.60
C SER A 52 10.40 -27.60 35.98
N HIS A 53 9.48 -28.56 36.06
CA HIS A 53 9.18 -29.24 37.34
C HIS A 53 10.18 -30.36 37.70
N VAL A 54 11.11 -30.73 36.80
CA VAL A 54 12.02 -31.88 36.99
C VAL A 54 13.50 -31.56 36.68
N VAL A 55 13.86 -30.36 36.22
CA VAL A 55 15.27 -30.04 35.84
C VAL A 55 15.82 -28.84 36.64
N PRO A 56 17.02 -28.93 37.25
CA PRO A 56 17.58 -27.89 38.08
C PRO A 56 17.98 -26.62 37.32
N SER A 57 17.91 -25.52 38.06
CA SER A 57 17.79 -24.10 37.69
C SER A 57 18.93 -23.45 36.87
N SER A 58 19.97 -24.17 36.44
CA SER A 58 21.22 -23.55 35.97
C SER A 58 21.42 -23.46 34.45
N TYR A 59 20.61 -24.16 33.62
CA TYR A 59 20.87 -24.24 32.16
C TYR A 59 19.85 -23.51 31.26
N ILE A 60 18.72 -23.04 31.81
CA ILE A 60 17.63 -22.45 31.01
C ILE A 60 17.85 -20.95 30.73
N CYS A 61 18.70 -20.28 31.52
CA CYS A 61 18.75 -18.81 31.53
C CYS A 61 19.58 -18.16 30.40
N ARG A 62 20.19 -18.93 29.49
CA ARG A 62 21.15 -18.36 28.50
C ARG A 62 20.75 -18.48 27.02
N SER A 63 19.79 -19.33 26.63
CA SER A 63 19.45 -19.52 25.21
C SER A 63 18.12 -18.90 24.76
N THR A 64 17.27 -18.39 25.66
CA THR A 64 15.94 -17.84 25.32
C THR A 64 15.88 -16.32 25.22
N VAL A 65 16.86 -15.59 25.77
CA VAL A 65 16.80 -14.11 25.90
C VAL A 65 17.54 -13.36 24.77
N ALA A 66 18.38 -14.04 23.98
CA ALA A 66 18.97 -13.46 22.76
C ALA A 66 17.95 -13.29 21.62
N ASN A 67 16.74 -13.88 21.76
CA ASN A 67 15.83 -14.10 20.65
C ASN A 67 14.54 -13.26 20.71
N MET A 68 14.07 -12.80 21.88
CA MET A 68 12.82 -12.02 21.94
C MET A 68 12.96 -10.60 21.35
N LYS A 69 14.10 -9.94 21.56
CA LYS A 69 14.40 -8.62 20.96
C LYS A 69 14.68 -8.73 19.46
N THR A 70 15.46 -9.74 19.06
CA THR A 70 15.81 -9.98 17.65
C THR A 70 14.60 -10.39 16.83
N THR A 71 13.76 -11.29 17.34
CA THR A 71 12.50 -11.67 16.68
C THR A 71 11.52 -10.51 16.62
N PHE A 72 11.40 -9.69 17.69
CA PHE A 72 10.58 -8.48 17.64
C PHE A 72 11.08 -7.48 16.58
N CYS A 73 12.40 -7.24 16.52
CA CYS A 73 12.99 -6.38 15.49
C CYS A 73 12.76 -6.92 14.07
N LEU A 74 12.84 -8.24 13.86
CA LEU A 74 12.57 -8.86 12.57
C LEU A 74 11.09 -8.76 12.17
N LEU A 75 10.16 -8.95 13.11
CA LEU A 75 8.72 -8.79 12.87
C LEU A 75 8.37 -7.34 12.55
N VAL A 76 8.90 -6.38 13.33
CA VAL A 76 8.71 -4.94 13.07
C VAL A 76 9.31 -4.57 11.72
N GLY A 77 10.53 -5.03 11.41
CA GLY A 77 11.17 -4.82 10.11
C GLY A 77 10.34 -5.37 8.95
N LEU A 78 9.80 -6.58 9.09
CA LEU A 78 8.93 -7.19 8.08
C LEU A 78 7.64 -6.37 7.87
N VAL A 79 6.99 -5.93 8.95
CA VAL A 79 5.78 -5.10 8.87
C VAL A 79 6.05 -3.76 8.19
N LEU A 80 7.20 -3.13 8.48
CA LEU A 80 7.60 -1.89 7.81
C LEU A 80 7.83 -2.10 6.31
N VAL A 81 8.49 -3.20 5.92
CA VAL A 81 8.73 -3.55 4.50
C VAL A 81 7.42 -3.88 3.78
N VAL A 82 6.48 -4.58 4.42
CA VAL A 82 5.17 -4.85 3.81
C VAL A 82 4.37 -3.55 3.67
N SER A 83 4.49 -2.62 4.62
CA SER A 83 3.83 -1.32 4.55
C SER A 83 4.28 -0.48 3.35
N THR A 84 5.53 -0.61 2.88
CA THR A 84 5.99 0.15 1.71
C THR A 84 5.34 -0.31 0.41
N LEU A 85 4.91 -1.57 0.32
CA LEU A 85 4.18 -2.09 -0.85
C LEU A 85 2.79 -1.45 -0.99
N ALA A 86 2.26 -0.81 0.07
CA ALA A 86 0.99 -0.10 0.00
C ALA A 86 1.08 1.26 -0.72
N LEU A 87 2.29 1.77 -0.96
CA LEU A 87 2.52 3.01 -1.71
C LEU A 87 2.69 2.75 -3.22
N ASP A 88 2.82 1.49 -3.63
CA ASP A 88 2.92 1.13 -5.05
C ASP A 88 1.56 1.12 -5.72
N CYS A 89 1.54 1.56 -6.97
CA CYS A 89 0.33 1.57 -7.78
C CYS A 89 -0.04 0.14 -8.23
N PRO A 90 -1.31 -0.27 -8.09
CA PRO A 90 -1.76 -1.56 -8.57
C PRO A 90 -1.77 -1.61 -10.11
N VAL A 91 -1.92 -2.82 -10.66
CA VAL A 91 -2.09 -3.01 -12.11
C VAL A 91 -3.30 -2.20 -12.61
N CYS A 92 -3.06 -1.38 -13.64
CA CYS A 92 -4.07 -0.50 -14.19
C CYS A 92 -5.16 -1.26 -14.96
N PHE A 93 -6.41 -1.10 -14.53
CA PHE A 93 -7.58 -1.65 -15.20
C PHE A 93 -8.54 -0.54 -15.62
N LYS A 94 -8.40 -0.03 -16.86
CA LYS A 94 -9.17 1.13 -17.36
C LYS A 94 -10.69 0.98 -17.28
N PHE A 95 -11.22 -0.25 -17.33
CA PHE A 95 -12.66 -0.50 -17.21
C PHE A 95 -13.23 -0.23 -15.81
N LYS A 96 -12.38 -0.13 -14.78
CA LYS A 96 -12.79 0.27 -13.42
C LYS A 96 -12.81 1.79 -13.22
N CYS A 97 -12.29 2.55 -14.18
CA CYS A 97 -12.22 3.99 -14.07
C CYS A 97 -13.62 4.61 -14.19
N LYS A 98 -13.86 5.63 -13.37
CA LYS A 98 -15.03 6.50 -13.51
C LYS A 98 -14.82 7.42 -14.70
N ASP A 99 -15.88 7.67 -15.47
CA ASP A 99 -15.86 8.69 -16.51
C ASP A 99 -15.68 10.08 -15.87
N PRO A 100 -14.62 10.84 -16.23
CA PRO A 100 -14.37 12.17 -15.69
C PRO A 100 -15.39 13.22 -16.16
N GLY A 101 -16.20 12.92 -17.17
CA GLY A 101 -17.13 13.89 -17.75
C GLY A 101 -16.42 14.93 -18.63
N PRO A 102 -17.09 16.06 -18.95
CA PRO A 102 -16.54 17.07 -19.84
C PRO A 102 -15.42 17.88 -19.17
N CYS A 103 -14.18 17.64 -19.57
CA CYS A 103 -13.03 18.39 -19.07
C CYS A 103 -12.73 19.63 -19.92
N HIS A 104 -13.23 20.80 -19.49
CA HIS A 104 -13.07 22.07 -20.21
C HIS A 104 -11.60 22.55 -20.32
N LEU A 105 -10.75 22.15 -19.38
CA LEU A 105 -9.35 22.56 -19.30
C LEU A 105 -8.38 21.49 -19.82
N GLY A 106 -8.89 20.42 -20.42
CA GLY A 106 -8.13 19.25 -20.84
C GLY A 106 -8.11 18.14 -19.79
N GLN A 107 -7.43 17.04 -20.13
CA GLN A 107 -7.40 15.81 -19.35
C GLN A 107 -5.97 15.47 -18.94
N THR A 108 -5.86 14.87 -17.77
CA THR A 108 -4.65 14.27 -17.21
C THR A 108 -4.98 12.88 -16.67
N THR A 109 -4.04 12.24 -16.00
CA THR A 109 -4.24 10.96 -15.31
C THR A 109 -4.25 11.14 -13.80
N ASP A 110 -4.85 10.18 -13.11
CA ASP A 110 -4.75 10.04 -11.66
C ASP A 110 -3.29 9.86 -11.19
N VAL A 111 -3.11 9.82 -9.86
CA VAL A 111 -1.81 9.65 -9.20
C VAL A 111 -1.03 8.43 -9.72
N CYS A 112 -1.74 7.37 -10.10
CA CYS A 112 -1.14 6.14 -10.61
C CYS A 112 -0.97 6.10 -12.13
N GLY A 113 -1.32 7.17 -12.85
CA GLY A 113 -1.22 7.22 -14.31
C GLY A 113 -2.25 6.35 -15.04
N CYS A 114 -3.30 5.86 -14.36
CA CYS A 114 -4.22 4.87 -14.89
C CYS A 114 -5.51 5.48 -15.44
N CYS A 115 -6.29 6.13 -14.57
CA CYS A 115 -7.59 6.68 -14.93
C CYS A 115 -7.46 8.12 -15.42
N THR A 116 -8.24 8.45 -16.45
CA THR A 116 -8.30 9.83 -16.96
C THR A 116 -9.11 10.70 -16.01
N VAL A 117 -8.56 11.87 -15.65
CA VAL A 117 -9.19 12.87 -14.77
C VAL A 117 -9.05 14.26 -15.41
N CYS A 118 -9.90 15.21 -15.01
CA CYS A 118 -9.78 16.58 -15.52
C CYS A 118 -8.66 17.35 -14.82
N TYR A 119 -8.02 18.25 -15.55
CA TYR A 119 -7.15 19.26 -14.93
C TYR A 119 -7.93 20.17 -13.98
N LYS A 120 -7.23 20.67 -12.97
CA LYS A 120 -7.73 21.65 -12.01
C LYS A 120 -7.71 23.06 -12.59
N GLY A 121 -8.79 23.80 -12.33
CA GLY A 121 -9.00 25.20 -12.71
C GLY A 121 -8.53 26.19 -11.65
N ILE A 122 -8.66 27.47 -11.98
CA ILE A 122 -8.21 28.58 -11.12
C ILE A 122 -8.88 28.50 -9.74
N GLY A 123 -8.07 28.62 -8.68
CA GLY A 123 -8.52 28.60 -7.29
C GLY A 123 -8.87 27.21 -6.73
N GLU A 124 -8.89 26.18 -7.57
CA GLU A 124 -9.08 24.79 -7.12
C GLU A 124 -7.82 24.26 -6.44
N GLU A 125 -8.04 23.32 -5.52
CA GLU A 125 -6.99 22.66 -4.76
C GLU A 125 -6.13 21.76 -5.67
N CYS A 126 -4.82 21.77 -5.42
CA CYS A 126 -3.81 21.03 -6.18
C CYS A 126 -2.63 20.60 -5.30
N GLY A 127 -1.78 19.71 -5.80
CA GLY A 127 -0.55 19.29 -5.11
C GLY A 127 -0.81 18.20 -4.07
N GLY A 128 -0.13 18.31 -2.92
CA GLY A 128 -0.02 17.22 -1.95
C GLY A 128 0.83 16.05 -2.44
N PRO A 129 0.90 14.97 -1.65
CA PRO A 129 1.78 13.85 -1.96
C PRO A 129 1.34 13.19 -3.28
N TRP A 130 2.28 13.06 -4.22
CA TRP A 130 2.04 12.59 -5.59
C TRP A 130 0.89 13.29 -6.35
N ASN A 131 0.58 14.55 -6.03
CA ASN A 131 -0.54 15.30 -6.59
C ASN A 131 -1.93 14.70 -6.30
N VAL A 132 -2.11 14.07 -5.14
CA VAL A 132 -3.41 13.51 -4.71
C VAL A 132 -4.56 14.52 -4.76
N PHE A 133 -4.29 15.81 -4.53
CA PHE A 133 -5.32 16.84 -4.60
C PHE A 133 -5.62 17.29 -6.04
N GLY A 134 -4.75 16.94 -7.00
CA GLY A 134 -4.93 17.18 -8.42
C GLY A 134 -3.81 17.98 -9.04
N VAL A 135 -3.85 18.06 -10.37
CA VAL A 135 -2.87 18.75 -11.21
C VAL A 135 -3.56 19.90 -11.93
N CYS A 136 -2.97 21.09 -11.87
CA CYS A 136 -3.48 22.28 -12.56
C CYS A 136 -3.38 22.13 -14.09
N ALA A 137 -4.25 22.83 -14.82
CA ALA A 137 -4.18 22.90 -16.27
C ALA A 137 -2.82 23.45 -16.75
N ASN A 138 -2.43 23.13 -17.99
CA ASN A 138 -1.08 23.43 -18.52
C ASN A 138 -0.65 24.92 -18.45
N HIS A 139 -1.60 25.85 -18.36
CA HIS A 139 -1.35 27.30 -18.26
C HIS A 139 -1.48 27.84 -16.82
N LEU A 140 -1.60 26.95 -15.84
CA LEU A 140 -1.77 27.26 -14.43
C LEU A 140 -0.65 26.59 -13.62
N SER A 141 -0.27 27.22 -12.51
CA SER A 141 0.70 26.68 -11.56
C SER A 141 0.06 26.44 -10.20
N CYS A 142 0.46 25.35 -9.54
CA CYS A 142 0.04 25.05 -8.18
C CYS A 142 0.87 25.85 -7.18
N ILE A 143 0.27 26.88 -6.57
CA ILE A 143 0.92 27.75 -5.59
C ILE A 143 0.51 27.29 -4.20
N ARG A 144 1.50 26.93 -3.38
CA ARG A 144 1.34 26.64 -1.96
C ARG A 144 1.42 27.97 -1.21
N LEU A 145 0.37 28.31 -0.48
CA LEU A 145 0.42 29.50 0.37
C LEU A 145 1.26 29.12 1.59
N PRO A 146 2.34 29.86 1.90
CA PRO A 146 3.08 29.60 3.12
C PRO A 146 2.15 29.88 4.30
N GLU A 147 2.01 28.90 5.19
CA GLU A 147 1.48 29.18 6.52
C GLU A 147 2.47 30.11 7.24
N PRO A 148 2.00 31.12 8.00
CA PRO A 148 2.89 31.97 8.74
C PRO A 148 3.47 31.15 9.90
N GLU A 149 4.62 30.54 9.66
CA GLU A 149 5.72 30.17 10.58
C GLU A 149 6.43 28.87 10.12
N GLU A 150 7.74 29.03 9.88
CA GLU A 150 8.78 28.02 9.58
C GLU A 150 8.81 27.39 8.15
N GLU A 151 9.81 27.80 7.37
CA GLU A 151 10.27 27.11 6.13
C GLU A 151 10.88 25.74 6.50
N ASP A 152 10.04 24.73 6.72
CA ASP A 152 10.46 23.32 6.72
C ASP A 152 10.29 22.74 5.30
N PRO A 153 11.36 22.29 4.62
CA PRO A 153 11.26 21.67 3.28
C PRO A 153 10.41 20.38 3.25
N VAL A 154 10.13 19.76 4.39
CA VAL A 154 9.20 18.61 4.50
C VAL A 154 7.73 19.06 4.37
N HIS A 155 7.43 20.32 4.68
CA HIS A 155 6.09 20.90 4.57
C HIS A 155 5.61 20.94 3.11
N ASP A 156 6.51 21.09 2.13
CA ASP A 156 6.15 21.29 0.72
C ASP A 156 5.57 20.06 0.00
N PHE A 157 5.94 18.85 0.40
CA PHE A 157 5.44 17.63 -0.26
C PHE A 157 4.00 17.30 0.18
N ASN A 158 3.70 17.49 1.46
CA ASN A 158 2.41 17.13 2.04
C ASN A 158 1.36 18.24 1.92
N THR A 159 1.78 19.47 1.60
CA THR A 159 0.89 20.62 1.48
C THR A 159 0.09 20.61 0.18
N SER A 160 -1.18 20.96 0.32
CA SER A 160 -2.00 21.38 -0.81
C SER A 160 -1.73 22.85 -1.15
N GLY A 161 -1.98 23.19 -2.40
CA GLY A 161 -1.94 24.55 -2.91
C GLY A 161 -3.20 24.87 -3.70
N ARG A 162 -3.18 25.98 -4.43
CA ARG A 162 -4.23 26.33 -5.38
C ARG A 162 -3.67 26.69 -6.74
N CYS A 163 -4.46 26.46 -7.79
CA CYS A 163 -4.06 26.80 -9.14
C CYS A 163 -4.21 28.30 -9.42
N PHE A 164 -3.14 28.94 -9.90
CA PHE A 164 -3.13 30.33 -10.36
C PHE A 164 -2.58 30.44 -11.78
N ALA A 165 -3.06 31.44 -12.52
CA ALA A 165 -2.45 31.82 -13.78
C ALA A 165 -1.08 32.46 -13.51
N LEU A 166 -0.06 32.03 -14.26
CA LEU A 166 1.21 32.75 -14.26
C LEU A 166 1.03 34.06 -15.05
N PRO A 167 1.61 35.18 -14.58
CA PRO A 167 1.60 36.45 -15.30
C PRO A 167 2.38 36.40 -16.62
#